data_AF-A0A6P8ATA3-F1
#
_entry.id   AF-A0A6P8ATA3-F1
#
_cell.length_a   1.000
_cell.length_b   1.000
_cell.length_c   1.000
_cell.angle_alpha   90.00
_cell.angle_beta   90.00
_cell.angle_gamma   90.00
#
_symmetry.space_group_name_H-M   'P 1'
#
loop_
_entity.id
_entity.type
_entity.pdbx_description
1 polymer ?
#
loop_
_entity_poly.entity_id
_entity_poly.type
_entity_poly.pdbx_seq_one_letter_code
_entity_poly.pdbx_strand_id
1 'polypeptide(L)'
;MKFFAALVAILPAAALAAPSLVARQSAEHPFVMDSVACGCVNDKGEMDNHGDCIFQVGDTRQNVGDVSGLCYRKVPWSADMTTVFTTEFCANKWINGVKGATPVCKPVKLCDNYDGAWAPCNLGL
;
A
#
# COMPACT_ATOMS: atom_id res chain seq x y z
N MET A 1 3.85 -61.81 8.98
CA MET A 1 4.45 -61.47 7.66
C MET A 1 3.50 -61.90 6.56
N LYS A 2 2.95 -60.95 5.80
CA LYS A 2 2.40 -61.13 4.45
C LYS A 2 2.54 -59.78 3.78
N PHE A 3 3.31 -59.77 2.71
CA PHE A 3 3.75 -58.60 2.00
C PHE A 3 2.79 -58.25 0.84
N PHE A 4 2.87 -56.97 0.48
CA PHE A 4 2.68 -56.37 -0.84
C PHE A 4 1.28 -56.08 -1.40
N ALA A 5 1.18 -54.79 -1.77
CA ALA A 5 0.63 -54.27 -3.02
C ALA A 5 -0.87 -53.96 -3.09
N ALA A 6 -1.18 -52.68 -2.86
CA ALA A 6 -2.20 -51.98 -3.63
C ALA A 6 -1.80 -50.50 -3.78
N LEU A 7 -0.88 -50.26 -4.71
CA LEU A 7 -0.76 -48.99 -5.42
C LEU A 7 -2.06 -48.81 -6.22
N VAL A 8 -2.96 -47.95 -5.75
CA VAL A 8 -4.14 -47.51 -6.52
C VAL A 8 -4.18 -45.99 -6.48
N ALA A 9 -4.05 -45.41 -7.68
CA ALA A 9 -4.38 -44.03 -8.06
C ALA A 9 -3.56 -42.92 -7.35
N ILE A 10 -2.46 -42.42 -7.90
CA ILE A 10 -2.41 -41.56 -9.10
C ILE A 10 -3.47 -40.43 -9.02
N LEU A 11 -3.01 -39.27 -8.54
CA LEU A 11 -3.55 -37.92 -8.64
C LEU A 11 -4.33 -37.65 -9.95
N PRO A 12 -5.40 -36.83 -9.94
CA PRO A 12 -5.19 -35.39 -9.98
C PRO A 12 -6.28 -34.56 -9.27
N ALA A 13 -5.88 -33.80 -8.25
CA ALA A 13 -6.58 -32.57 -7.87
C ALA A 13 -5.49 -31.60 -7.43
N ALA A 14 -4.77 -30.91 -8.33
CA ALA A 14 -5.36 -29.94 -9.24
C ALA A 14 -6.58 -29.23 -8.62
N ALA A 15 -6.43 -28.80 -7.35
CA ALA A 15 -7.12 -27.62 -6.86
C ALA A 15 -6.57 -26.41 -7.63
N LEU A 16 -6.96 -26.37 -8.91
CA LEU A 16 -6.94 -25.19 -9.75
C LEU A 16 -7.77 -24.14 -9.02
N ALA A 17 -7.07 -23.12 -8.54
CA ALA A 17 -7.53 -21.75 -8.37
C ALA A 17 -9.05 -21.57 -8.24
N ALA A 18 -9.54 -21.50 -7.01
CA ALA A 18 -10.59 -20.54 -6.73
C ALA A 18 -9.87 -19.22 -6.40
N PRO A 19 -9.91 -18.18 -7.26
CA PRO A 19 -9.45 -16.87 -6.85
C PRO A 19 -10.25 -16.50 -5.61
N SER A 20 -9.54 -16.31 -4.50
CA SER A 20 -10.11 -15.87 -3.23
C SER A 20 -11.06 -14.71 -3.50
N LEU A 21 -12.21 -14.70 -2.83
CA LEU A 21 -13.28 -13.69 -2.92
C LEU A 21 -12.83 -12.22 -2.79
N VAL A 22 -11.56 -11.96 -2.44
CA VAL A 22 -10.85 -10.68 -2.52
C VAL A 22 -10.71 -10.17 -3.97
N ALA A 23 -10.69 -11.04 -4.98
CA ALA A 23 -10.60 -10.65 -6.39
C ALA A 23 -11.87 -10.02 -6.97
N ARG A 24 -12.97 -9.98 -6.20
CA ARG A 24 -14.26 -9.41 -6.63
C ARG A 24 -14.56 -8.03 -6.05
N GLN A 25 -13.66 -7.44 -5.25
CA GLN A 25 -13.98 -6.22 -4.51
C GLN A 25 -13.83 -4.91 -5.29
N SER A 26 -13.47 -4.93 -6.58
CA SER A 26 -13.93 -3.88 -7.50
C SER A 26 -13.64 -4.28 -8.95
N ALA A 27 -14.68 -4.65 -9.71
CA ALA A 27 -14.57 -4.65 -11.16
C ALA A 27 -14.34 -3.22 -11.71
N GLU A 28 -14.60 -2.20 -10.88
CA GLU A 28 -14.39 -0.77 -11.12
C GLU A 28 -13.02 -0.24 -10.65
N HIS A 29 -12.17 -0.99 -9.95
CA HIS A 29 -10.87 -0.49 -9.46
C HIS A 29 -9.98 -1.70 -9.19
N PRO A 30 -9.42 -2.34 -10.24
CA PRO A 30 -8.69 -3.59 -10.08
C PRO A 30 -7.48 -3.40 -9.17
N PHE A 31 -7.22 -4.40 -8.33
CA PHE A 31 -6.01 -4.44 -7.50
C PHE A 31 -4.77 -4.39 -8.38
N VAL A 32 -3.84 -3.52 -8.00
CA VAL A 32 -2.56 -3.33 -8.67
C VAL A 32 -1.45 -3.99 -7.86
N MET A 33 -1.27 -3.58 -6.59
CA MET A 33 -0.20 -4.10 -5.75
C MET A 33 -0.41 -3.84 -4.26
N ASP A 34 0.27 -4.63 -3.43
CA ASP A 34 0.57 -4.27 -2.06
C ASP A 34 1.74 -3.25 -2.04
N SER A 35 1.62 -2.21 -1.23
CA SER A 35 2.58 -1.11 -1.13
C SER A 35 2.64 -0.60 0.32
N VAL A 36 3.38 0.50 0.53
CA VAL A 36 3.51 1.18 1.80
C VAL A 36 3.28 2.66 1.58
N ALA A 37 2.36 3.25 2.35
CA ALA A 37 2.18 4.68 2.43
C ALA A 37 3.05 5.23 3.56
N CYS A 38 3.80 6.31 3.33
CA CYS A 38 4.67 6.91 4.33
C CYS A 38 4.49 8.42 4.42
N GLY A 39 4.85 8.99 5.55
CA GLY A 39 4.81 10.43 5.79
C GLY A 39 5.62 10.80 7.01
N CYS A 40 5.83 12.10 7.22
CA CYS A 40 6.43 12.62 8.44
C CYS A 40 5.32 13.06 9.40
N VAL A 41 5.50 12.73 10.68
CA VAL A 41 4.58 13.06 11.78
C VAL A 41 5.38 13.70 12.90
N ASN A 42 4.92 14.86 13.40
CA ASN A 42 5.56 15.48 14.56
C ASN A 42 5.12 14.82 15.88
N ASP A 43 5.67 15.27 17.00
CA ASP A 43 5.37 14.77 18.35
C ASP A 43 3.90 14.95 18.77
N LYS A 44 3.19 15.88 18.13
CA LYS A 44 1.75 16.13 18.32
C LYS A 44 0.85 15.31 17.41
N GLY A 45 1.42 14.47 16.54
CA GLY A 45 0.64 13.68 15.58
C GLY A 45 0.25 14.45 14.30
N GLU A 46 0.76 15.67 14.11
CA GLU A 46 0.44 16.50 12.96
C GLU A 46 1.26 16.09 11.74
N MET A 47 0.67 16.27 10.55
CA MET A 47 1.24 15.87 9.26
C MET A 47 1.04 16.99 8.24
N ASP A 48 2.06 17.19 7.39
CA ASP A 48 1.97 18.06 6.20
C ASP A 48 2.73 17.43 5.02
N ASN A 49 2.27 16.27 4.55
CA ASN A 49 3.00 15.45 3.59
C ASN A 49 2.65 15.72 2.12
N HIS A 50 1.62 16.53 1.86
CA HIS A 50 1.06 16.70 0.51
C HIS A 50 2.09 17.24 -0.50
N GLY A 51 2.80 18.31 -0.15
CA GLY A 51 3.80 18.93 -1.02
C GLY A 51 4.93 17.97 -1.39
N ASP A 52 5.56 17.33 -0.39
CA ASP A 52 6.63 16.37 -0.61
C ASP A 52 6.18 15.17 -1.44
N CYS A 53 4.94 14.73 -1.21
CA CYS A 53 4.37 13.60 -1.92
C CYS A 53 4.22 13.87 -3.42
N ILE A 54 3.76 15.07 -3.79
CA ILE A 54 3.63 15.48 -5.20
C ILE A 54 4.98 15.44 -5.92
N PHE A 55 6.07 15.87 -5.27
CA PHE A 55 7.42 15.84 -5.86
C PHE A 55 7.92 14.42 -6.17
N GLN A 56 7.40 13.42 -5.48
CA GLN A 56 7.72 12.00 -5.72
C GLN A 56 6.74 11.32 -6.66
N VAL A 57 5.83 12.09 -7.25
CA VAL A 57 4.70 11.60 -8.05
C VAL A 57 3.90 10.55 -7.25
N GLY A 58 3.78 10.81 -5.96
CA GLY A 58 2.85 10.15 -5.07
C GLY A 58 1.53 10.92 -4.99
N ASP A 59 0.65 10.43 -4.13
CA ASP A 59 -0.57 11.14 -3.74
C ASP A 59 -0.85 10.95 -2.24
N THR A 60 -1.55 11.93 -1.65
CA THR A 60 -2.03 11.88 -0.27
C THR A 60 -3.54 12.05 -0.30
N ARG A 61 -4.28 11.16 0.37
CA ARG A 61 -5.72 11.31 0.50
C ARG A 61 -6.11 11.45 1.95
N GLN A 62 -7.15 12.24 2.20
CA GLN A 62 -7.81 12.28 3.49
C GLN A 62 -8.90 11.20 3.55
N ASN A 63 -9.26 10.77 4.75
CA ASN A 63 -10.36 9.82 5.01
C ASN A 63 -10.18 8.42 4.40
N VAL A 64 -8.93 7.99 4.16
CA VAL A 64 -8.59 6.63 3.68
C VAL A 64 -8.21 5.67 4.82
N GLY A 65 -8.81 5.86 5.99
CA GLY A 65 -8.52 5.05 7.18
C GLY A 65 -7.18 5.39 7.82
N ASP A 66 -6.41 4.36 8.16
CA ASP A 66 -5.13 4.48 8.89
C ASP A 66 -3.97 5.05 8.05
N VAL A 67 -4.15 5.13 6.73
CA VAL A 67 -3.21 5.77 5.79
C VAL A 67 -3.59 7.21 5.44
N SER A 68 -4.59 7.80 6.11
CA SER A 68 -5.04 9.18 5.86
C SER A 68 -3.89 10.18 6.04
N GLY A 69 -3.65 10.98 5.01
CA GLY A 69 -2.57 11.99 5.00
C GLY A 69 -1.16 11.42 4.80
N LEU A 70 -0.99 10.10 4.65
CA LEU A 70 0.26 9.48 4.24
C LEU A 70 0.38 9.48 2.71
N CYS A 71 1.61 9.57 2.23
CA CYS A 71 1.94 9.54 0.82
C CYS A 71 2.05 8.10 0.32
N TYR A 72 1.35 7.78 -0.75
CA TYR A 72 1.48 6.50 -1.45
C TYR A 72 1.89 6.72 -2.91
N ARG A 73 2.36 5.67 -3.56
CA ARG A 73 2.70 5.69 -4.98
C ARG A 73 1.46 5.89 -5.85
N LYS A 74 1.45 6.93 -6.68
CA LYS A 74 0.34 7.19 -7.61
C LYS A 74 0.51 6.44 -8.93
N VAL A 75 1.73 6.08 -9.31
CA VAL A 75 2.04 5.50 -10.64
C VAL A 75 3.20 4.49 -10.55
N PRO A 76 3.37 3.58 -11.54
CA PRO A 76 4.37 2.50 -11.47
C PRO A 76 5.82 2.93 -11.35
N TRP A 77 6.15 4.11 -11.85
CA TRP A 77 7.51 4.65 -11.87
C TRP A 77 7.78 5.63 -10.72
N SER A 78 6.80 5.86 -9.84
CA SER A 78 7.03 6.64 -8.62
C SER A 78 7.91 5.86 -7.63
N ALA A 79 8.72 6.59 -6.86
CA ALA A 79 9.64 6.00 -5.90
C ALA A 79 8.91 5.19 -4.83
N ASP A 80 9.59 4.23 -4.18
CA ASP A 80 9.05 3.62 -2.99
C ASP A 80 9.04 4.64 -1.83
N MET A 81 7.89 4.86 -1.21
CA MET A 81 7.74 5.91 -0.19
C MET A 81 8.58 5.64 1.06
N THR A 82 8.96 4.40 1.33
CA THR A 82 9.92 4.06 2.40
C THR A 82 11.33 4.60 2.15
N THR A 83 11.68 4.86 0.90
CA THR A 83 13.00 5.40 0.51
C THR A 83 13.03 6.93 0.50
N VAL A 84 11.85 7.56 0.44
CA VAL A 84 11.69 9.02 0.46
C VAL A 84 11.56 9.51 1.90
N PHE A 85 10.59 8.98 2.65
CA PHE A 85 10.26 9.44 3.99
C PHE A 85 11.15 8.74 5.02
N THR A 86 12.43 9.04 4.96
CA THR A 86 13.43 8.51 5.88
C THR A 86 13.47 9.30 7.19
N THR A 87 14.14 8.76 8.22
CA THR A 87 14.39 9.47 9.47
C THR A 87 15.11 10.80 9.24
N GLU A 88 16.11 10.82 8.35
CA GLU A 88 16.87 12.02 8.02
C GLU A 88 15.99 13.07 7.31
N PHE A 89 15.18 12.63 6.35
CA PHE A 89 14.25 13.52 5.65
C PHE A 89 13.27 14.17 6.63
N CYS A 90 12.60 13.35 7.46
CA CYS A 90 11.61 13.85 8.41
C CYS A 90 12.20 14.70 9.54
N ALA A 91 13.40 14.40 10.02
CA ALA A 91 14.05 15.18 11.08
C ALA A 91 14.35 16.62 10.64
N ASN A 92 14.57 16.84 9.34
CA ASN A 92 14.83 18.17 8.78
C ASN A 92 13.57 18.93 8.39
N LYS A 93 12.42 18.25 8.30
CA LYS A 93 11.14 18.83 7.92
C LYS A 93 10.56 19.69 9.05
N TRP A 94 9.92 20.79 8.66
CA TRP A 94 9.05 21.59 9.52
C TRP A 94 7.59 21.23 9.27
N ILE A 95 6.85 20.92 10.32
CA ILE A 95 5.41 20.62 10.27
C ILE A 95 4.71 21.48 11.31
N ASN A 96 3.77 22.31 10.89
CA ASN A 96 2.95 23.17 11.77
C ASN A 96 3.77 23.98 12.80
N GLY A 97 4.90 24.52 12.38
CA GLY A 97 5.74 25.34 13.25
C GLY A 97 6.72 24.55 14.14
N VAL A 98 6.83 23.23 13.96
CA VAL A 98 7.67 22.33 14.77
C VAL A 98 8.69 21.62 13.87
N LYS A 99 9.95 21.61 14.29
CA LYS A 99 11.02 20.81 13.65
C LYS A 99 11.16 19.46 14.33
N GLY A 100 11.63 18.46 13.58
CA GLY A 100 12.03 17.16 14.13
C GLY A 100 10.92 16.11 14.02
N ALA A 101 10.30 16.01 12.85
CA ALA A 101 9.29 14.98 12.61
C ALA A 101 9.92 13.59 12.47
N THR A 102 9.11 12.55 12.66
CA THR A 102 9.50 11.15 12.52
C THR A 102 8.75 10.51 11.34
N PRO A 103 9.37 9.58 10.62
CA PRO A 103 8.69 8.87 9.56
C PRO A 103 7.69 7.87 10.15
N VAL A 104 6.48 7.85 9.61
CA VAL A 104 5.46 6.83 9.87
C VAL A 104 5.08 6.20 8.54
N CYS A 105 5.13 4.88 8.50
CA CYS A 105 4.78 4.09 7.33
C CYS A 105 3.72 3.05 7.70
N LYS A 106 2.77 2.83 6.78
CA LYS A 106 1.65 1.90 6.94
C LYS A 106 1.43 1.10 5.65
N PRO A 107 1.14 -0.20 5.74
CA PRO A 107 0.78 -0.98 4.56
C PRO A 107 -0.44 -0.37 3.86
N VAL A 108 -0.45 -0.40 2.53
CA VAL A 108 -1.60 0.03 1.73
C VAL A 108 -1.77 -0.88 0.53
N LYS A 109 -3.03 -1.22 0.20
CA LYS A 109 -3.37 -1.90 -1.04
C LYS A 109 -3.70 -0.85 -2.09
N LEU A 110 -3.01 -0.87 -3.22
CA LEU A 110 -3.25 0.05 -4.32
C LEU A 110 -4.08 -0.63 -5.41
N CYS A 111 -5.07 0.11 -5.88
CA CYS A 111 -5.97 -0.25 -6.96
C CYS A 111 -5.89 0.80 -8.08
N ASP A 112 -6.22 0.41 -9.30
CA ASP A 112 -6.29 1.32 -10.45
C ASP A 112 -7.48 2.29 -10.28
N ASN A 113 -7.27 3.58 -10.51
CA ASN A 113 -8.28 4.63 -10.40
C ASN A 113 -8.83 5.08 -11.77
N TYR A 114 -8.62 4.32 -12.84
CA TYR A 114 -9.04 4.56 -14.24
C TYR A 114 -8.49 5.79 -14.96
N ASP A 115 -7.86 6.71 -14.25
CA ASP A 115 -7.14 7.85 -14.83
C ASP A 115 -5.68 7.51 -15.18
N GLY A 116 -5.33 6.22 -15.26
CA GLY A 116 -3.93 5.75 -15.38
C GLY A 116 -3.10 5.95 -14.11
N ALA A 117 -3.76 6.19 -12.98
CA ALA A 117 -3.18 6.38 -11.67
C ALA A 117 -3.68 5.32 -10.68
N TRP A 118 -3.00 5.21 -9.55
CA TRP A 118 -3.32 4.29 -8.47
C TRP A 118 -3.82 5.04 -7.25
N ALA A 119 -4.66 4.38 -6.47
CA ALA A 119 -5.13 4.89 -5.20
C ALA A 119 -5.40 3.75 -4.20
N PRO A 120 -5.54 4.03 -2.89
CA PRO A 120 -5.88 3.01 -1.92
C PRO A 120 -7.20 2.30 -2.28
N CYS A 121 -7.22 0.96 -2.23
CA CYS A 121 -8.40 0.18 -2.58
C CYS A 121 -9.61 0.40 -1.65
N ASN A 122 -9.38 0.94 -0.46
CA ASN A 122 -10.37 1.18 0.59
C ASN A 122 -10.94 2.61 0.55
N LEU A 123 -10.88 3.29 -0.59
CA LEU A 123 -11.61 4.53 -0.81
C LEU A 123 -13.10 4.24 -0.63
N GLY A 124 -13.62 4.53 0.56
CA GLY A 124 -15.05 4.57 0.79
C GLY A 124 -15.63 5.71 -0.04
N LEU A 125 -16.12 5.38 -1.23
CA LEU A 125 -17.12 6.17 -1.93
C LEU A 125 -18.48 5.95 -1.24
#